data_AF-A0A1V3JBH1-F1
#
_entry.id   AF-A0A1V3JBH1-F1
#
_cell.length_a   1.000
_cell.length_b   1.000
_cell.length_c   1.000
_cell.angle_alpha   90.00
_cell.angle_beta   90.00
_cell.angle_gamma   90.00
#
_symmetry.space_group_name_H-M   'P 1'
#
loop_
_entity.id
_entity.type
_entity.pdbx_description
1 polymer ?
#
loop_
_entity_poly.entity_id
_entity_poly.type
_entity_poly.pdbx_seq_one_letter_code
_entity_poly.pdbx_strand_id
1 'polypeptide(L)'
;MTEQNIALKLCSDSMMTNFNQEFLEKLQLRSWNRELGTKDKLQHTKDSTFSAMFVDADLAYSKENLLCWIRVLKNDGLLLMERIVEKTPEMLTALFPELLTFHENSNPGIWIFSKNTPDADELWSQIIQALNEKSPTTLLLPLLDKMEYANPHSVLPHFVRSKLFHKTPSVSHESWQRLFDRTLTPVMNIYSTLNTLANGNYQIGFQQREKILGNAHLRRTPTPPLEQFYDKRWKGEHLVGKTIVVWTEFGLGDEIMFAQLAYYFKNQGANIVKWIVQSPIVSLLSTHPDIDQVIDSSKLSQQAEILGEFDYWVYPHEILAYVSTPFQYLPKRHPYLFAKSSTQRKTANLFPDTGNLKVGIAWRGDPINENDAYRSIHNLDYIETLFQMPGIDWYCVQKACNEQEIQLLEKYNIPQVTKNAKDFAQTAAMLMHLDCLVSTCTSVIHAAGAMGIPSLLMLSYVGDWRWGLVNPTNLWYPTVQVFRCPTPLPVWDSVIKEVKQTLIERINWKQ
;
A
#
# COMPACT_ATOMS: atom_id res chain seq x y z
N MET A 1 -29.28 -28.43 -9.94
CA MET A 1 -28.15 -29.07 -10.64
C MET A 1 -27.27 -29.66 -9.57
N THR A 2 -27.22 -30.98 -9.45
CA THR A 2 -26.37 -31.68 -8.49
C THR A 2 -24.92 -31.22 -8.69
N GLU A 3 -24.28 -30.71 -7.64
CA GLU A 3 -22.87 -30.36 -7.72
C GLU A 3 -22.09 -31.60 -8.16
N GLN A 4 -21.43 -31.53 -9.31
CA GLN A 4 -20.57 -32.62 -9.77
C GLN A 4 -19.46 -32.84 -8.74
N ASN A 5 -19.26 -34.10 -8.32
CA ASN A 5 -18.13 -34.51 -7.49
C ASN A 5 -16.86 -34.58 -8.34
N ILE A 6 -16.36 -33.42 -8.74
CA ILE A 6 -15.17 -33.30 -9.58
C ILE A 6 -13.95 -33.63 -8.72
N ALA A 7 -13.08 -34.50 -9.23
CA ALA A 7 -11.83 -34.86 -8.58
C ALA A 7 -10.63 -34.55 -9.47
N LEU A 8 -9.59 -33.96 -8.89
CA LEU A 8 -8.36 -33.62 -9.61
C LEU A 8 -7.34 -34.76 -9.51
N LYS A 9 -6.83 -35.20 -10.65
CA LYS A 9 -5.75 -36.17 -10.73
C LYS A 9 -4.40 -35.47 -10.97
N LEU A 10 -3.56 -35.43 -9.94
CA LEU A 10 -2.16 -35.00 -10.01
C LEU A 10 -1.17 -36.17 -10.10
N CYS A 11 -1.68 -37.40 -10.12
CA CYS A 11 -0.91 -38.64 -10.04
C CYS A 11 -0.83 -39.45 -11.34
N SER A 12 -0.05 -40.53 -11.32
CA SER A 12 0.04 -41.53 -12.38
C SER A 12 -1.23 -42.40 -12.50
N ASP A 13 -1.40 -43.09 -13.64
CA ASP A 13 -2.46 -44.12 -13.77
C ASP A 13 -2.25 -45.29 -12.82
N SER A 14 -0.99 -45.62 -12.48
CA SER A 14 -0.66 -46.67 -11.52
C SER A 14 -1.15 -46.35 -10.12
N MET A 15 -1.06 -45.09 -9.68
CA MET A 15 -1.59 -44.70 -8.37
C MET A 15 -3.11 -44.91 -8.29
N MET A 16 -3.82 -44.71 -9.40
CA MET A 16 -5.28 -44.87 -9.45
C MET A 16 -5.75 -46.33 -9.27
N THR A 17 -4.90 -47.33 -9.54
CA THR A 17 -5.28 -48.75 -9.36
C THR A 17 -5.41 -49.15 -7.89
N ASN A 18 -4.99 -48.29 -6.96
CA ASN A 18 -5.14 -48.50 -5.51
C ASN A 18 -6.57 -48.26 -5.00
N PHE A 19 -7.46 -47.71 -5.84
CA PHE A 19 -8.82 -47.33 -5.45
C PHE A 19 -9.86 -48.24 -6.08
N ASN A 20 -10.93 -48.53 -5.33
CA ASN A 20 -12.02 -49.34 -5.84
C ASN A 20 -12.78 -48.61 -6.96
N GLN A 21 -13.27 -49.37 -7.94
CA GLN A 21 -13.92 -48.80 -9.12
C GLN A 21 -15.22 -48.08 -8.79
N GLU A 22 -16.01 -48.60 -7.84
CA GLU A 22 -17.28 -47.99 -7.41
C GLU A 22 -17.10 -46.58 -6.82
N PHE A 23 -16.00 -46.34 -6.10
CA PHE A 23 -15.63 -45.03 -5.59
C PHE A 23 -15.21 -44.09 -6.72
N LEU A 24 -14.40 -44.57 -7.66
CA LEU A 24 -13.95 -43.77 -8.79
C LEU A 24 -15.12 -43.39 -9.72
N GLU A 25 -16.11 -44.27 -9.91
CA GLU A 25 -17.31 -44.01 -10.70
C GLU A 25 -18.23 -42.93 -10.10
N LYS A 26 -18.13 -42.68 -8.77
CA LYS A 26 -18.83 -41.57 -8.09
C LYS A 26 -18.16 -40.22 -8.33
N LEU A 27 -16.97 -40.19 -8.92
CA LEU A 27 -16.16 -39.01 -9.16
C LEU A 27 -16.07 -38.68 -10.65
N GLN A 28 -16.15 -37.40 -10.97
CA GLN A 28 -15.76 -36.91 -12.29
C GLN A 28 -14.26 -36.59 -12.29
N LEU A 29 -13.45 -37.55 -12.74
CA LEU A 29 -12.00 -37.40 -12.79
C LEU A 29 -11.57 -36.37 -13.84
N ARG A 30 -10.75 -35.41 -13.43
CA ARG A 30 -10.12 -34.42 -14.30
C ARG A 30 -8.61 -34.54 -14.17
N SER A 31 -7.92 -34.78 -15.29
CA SER A 31 -6.46 -34.69 -15.32
C SER A 31 -6.00 -33.23 -15.17
N TRP A 32 -4.86 -33.04 -14.52
CA TRP A 32 -4.20 -31.73 -14.50
C TRP A 32 -3.88 -31.25 -15.92
N ASN A 33 -4.04 -29.94 -16.13
CA ASN A 33 -3.59 -29.23 -17.31
C ASN A 33 -2.94 -27.90 -16.89
N ARG A 34 -2.25 -27.23 -17.83
CA ARG A 34 -1.53 -25.97 -17.55
C ARG A 34 -2.43 -24.80 -17.16
N GLU A 35 -3.72 -24.84 -17.49
CA GLU A 35 -4.68 -23.79 -17.14
C GLU A 35 -4.91 -23.72 -15.63
N LEU A 36 -4.67 -24.81 -14.91
CA LEU A 36 -4.76 -24.88 -13.45
C LEU A 36 -3.55 -24.25 -12.74
N GLY A 37 -2.46 -23.95 -13.47
CA GLY A 37 -1.17 -23.54 -12.92
C GLY A 37 -0.21 -24.72 -12.78
N THR A 38 0.81 -24.58 -11.94
CA THR A 38 1.75 -25.69 -11.67
C THR A 38 1.06 -26.78 -10.83
N LYS A 39 1.53 -28.03 -10.90
CA LYS A 39 0.97 -29.12 -10.09
C LYS A 39 1.06 -28.84 -8.59
N ASP A 40 2.15 -28.22 -8.14
CA ASP A 40 2.39 -27.91 -6.73
C ASP A 40 1.53 -26.78 -6.18
N LYS A 41 1.22 -25.77 -7.01
CA LYS A 41 0.60 -24.52 -6.52
C LYS A 41 -0.85 -24.34 -6.93
N LEU A 42 -1.26 -24.89 -8.08
CA LEU A 42 -2.61 -24.76 -8.63
C LEU A 42 -3.10 -23.29 -8.65
N GLN A 43 -2.19 -22.35 -8.88
CA GLN A 43 -2.42 -20.94 -8.56
C GLN A 43 -3.51 -20.25 -9.42
N HIS A 44 -3.89 -20.85 -10.55
CA HIS A 44 -4.98 -20.36 -11.40
C HIS A 44 -6.33 -21.05 -11.11
N THR A 45 -6.35 -22.00 -10.16
CA THR A 45 -7.56 -22.73 -9.76
C THR A 45 -8.29 -21.97 -8.67
N LYS A 46 -9.62 -21.88 -8.75
CA LYS A 46 -10.47 -21.29 -7.71
C LYS A 46 -10.47 -22.15 -6.43
N ASP A 47 -10.56 -21.51 -5.29
CA ASP A 47 -10.74 -22.18 -3.99
C ASP A 47 -12.01 -23.03 -3.99
N SER A 48 -12.00 -24.14 -3.23
CA SER A 48 -13.16 -25.03 -3.07
C SER A 48 -13.77 -25.55 -4.38
N THR A 49 -12.92 -25.89 -5.35
CA THR A 49 -13.33 -26.42 -6.67
C THR A 49 -13.59 -27.93 -6.65
N PHE A 50 -12.73 -28.71 -6.00
CA PHE A 50 -12.70 -30.17 -6.12
C PHE A 50 -13.23 -30.88 -4.87
N SER A 51 -14.00 -31.95 -5.05
CA SER A 51 -14.44 -32.81 -3.94
C SER A 51 -13.37 -33.83 -3.53
N ALA A 52 -12.41 -34.14 -4.42
CA ALA A 52 -11.28 -34.99 -4.10
C ALA A 52 -10.03 -34.62 -4.94
N MET A 53 -8.85 -34.98 -4.44
CA MET A 53 -7.59 -34.83 -5.16
C MET A 53 -6.69 -36.04 -4.92
N PHE A 54 -6.11 -36.56 -5.99
CA PHE A 54 -5.18 -37.68 -5.97
C PHE A 54 -3.75 -37.18 -6.27
N VAL A 55 -2.81 -37.44 -5.37
CA VAL A 55 -1.43 -36.91 -5.41
C VAL A 55 -0.43 -38.05 -5.27
N ASP A 56 0.52 -38.12 -6.19
CA ASP A 56 1.59 -39.13 -6.24
C ASP A 56 2.76 -38.76 -5.31
N ALA A 57 3.65 -39.71 -5.05
CA ALA A 57 4.88 -39.51 -4.27
C ALA A 57 5.93 -38.64 -5.00
N ASP A 58 5.82 -38.50 -6.32
CA ASP A 58 6.71 -37.65 -7.14
C ASP A 58 6.58 -36.14 -6.87
N LEU A 59 5.53 -35.71 -6.14
CA LEU A 59 5.32 -34.31 -5.77
C LEU A 59 5.79 -34.04 -4.33
N ALA A 60 6.37 -32.87 -4.10
CA ALA A 60 6.96 -32.54 -2.80
C ALA A 60 5.88 -32.19 -1.75
N TYR A 61 5.85 -32.93 -0.64
CA TYR A 61 4.89 -32.73 0.47
C TYR A 61 5.36 -31.63 1.45
N SER A 62 5.62 -30.44 0.91
CA SER A 62 5.94 -29.25 1.70
C SER A 62 4.69 -28.59 2.26
N LYS A 63 4.84 -27.78 3.32
CA LYS A 63 3.73 -27.02 3.92
C LYS A 63 3.01 -26.15 2.87
N GLU A 64 3.74 -25.40 2.05
CA GLU A 64 3.09 -24.51 1.08
C GLU A 64 2.38 -25.27 -0.04
N ASN A 65 2.92 -26.41 -0.52
CA ASN A 65 2.26 -27.23 -1.54
C ASN A 65 0.98 -27.86 -1.01
N LEU A 66 1.03 -28.43 0.20
CA LEU A 66 -0.14 -28.99 0.86
C LEU A 66 -1.24 -27.93 1.02
N LEU A 67 -0.88 -26.72 1.48
CA LEU A 67 -1.85 -25.64 1.63
C LEU A 67 -2.48 -25.23 0.29
N CYS A 68 -1.69 -25.18 -0.79
CA CYS A 68 -2.19 -24.93 -2.16
C CYS A 68 -3.17 -26.01 -2.64
N TRP A 69 -2.92 -27.29 -2.33
CA TRP A 69 -3.81 -28.40 -2.67
C TRP A 69 -5.08 -28.39 -1.83
N ILE A 70 -4.97 -28.18 -0.52
CA ILE A 70 -6.10 -28.11 0.41
C ILE A 70 -7.02 -26.94 0.07
N ARG A 71 -6.47 -25.80 -0.32
CA ARG A 71 -7.24 -24.61 -0.72
C ARG A 71 -8.29 -24.94 -1.79
N VAL A 72 -7.92 -25.70 -2.82
CA VAL A 72 -8.80 -26.01 -3.95
C VAL A 72 -9.78 -27.14 -3.65
N LEU A 73 -9.65 -27.84 -2.53
CA LEU A 73 -10.64 -28.81 -2.05
C LEU A 73 -11.83 -28.10 -1.42
N LYS A 74 -13.04 -28.62 -1.68
CA LYS A 74 -14.25 -28.25 -0.94
C LYS A 74 -14.10 -28.61 0.54
N ASN A 75 -14.91 -28.00 1.40
CA ASN A 75 -15.04 -28.50 2.77
C ASN A 75 -15.47 -29.97 2.74
N ASP A 76 -14.91 -30.79 3.63
CA ASP A 76 -15.06 -32.25 3.67
C ASP A 76 -14.49 -32.99 2.44
N GLY A 77 -13.83 -32.26 1.54
CA GLY A 77 -13.15 -32.82 0.38
C GLY A 77 -11.94 -33.67 0.77
N LEU A 78 -11.65 -34.68 -0.05
CA LEU A 78 -10.62 -35.69 0.24
C LEU A 78 -9.30 -35.39 -0.46
N LEU A 79 -8.20 -35.40 0.30
CA LEU A 79 -6.84 -35.42 -0.21
C LEU A 79 -6.29 -36.84 -0.08
N LEU A 80 -6.12 -37.53 -1.20
CA LEU A 80 -5.62 -38.90 -1.28
C LEU A 80 -4.18 -38.86 -1.79
N MET A 81 -3.25 -39.28 -0.96
CA MET A 81 -1.82 -39.11 -1.21
C MET A 81 -1.10 -40.45 -1.14
N GLU A 82 -0.15 -40.67 -2.03
CA GLU A 82 0.75 -41.81 -1.89
C GLU A 82 1.70 -41.62 -0.71
N ARG A 83 2.02 -42.71 -0.02
CA ARG A 83 2.91 -42.69 1.14
C ARG A 83 4.34 -42.41 0.69
N ILE A 84 5.01 -41.51 1.40
CA ILE A 84 6.47 -41.28 1.31
C ILE A 84 7.17 -41.68 2.61
N VAL A 85 8.46 -41.98 2.54
CA VAL A 85 9.23 -42.52 3.69
C VAL A 85 9.56 -41.42 4.70
N GLU A 86 9.70 -40.18 4.24
CA GLU A 86 10.21 -39.04 5.01
C GLU A 86 9.15 -38.35 5.88
N LYS A 87 7.88 -38.78 5.81
CA LYS A 87 6.74 -38.16 6.51
C LYS A 87 5.84 -39.21 7.14
N THR A 88 5.06 -38.77 8.12
CA THR A 88 3.93 -39.54 8.66
C THR A 88 2.65 -38.70 8.57
N PRO A 89 1.46 -39.32 8.61
CA PRO A 89 0.20 -38.58 8.65
C PRO A 89 0.13 -37.56 9.80
N GLU A 90 0.64 -37.92 10.98
CA GLU A 90 0.68 -37.06 12.16
C GLU A 90 1.54 -35.81 11.92
N MET A 91 2.69 -35.97 11.25
CA MET A 91 3.53 -34.84 10.86
C MET A 91 2.80 -33.89 9.92
N LEU A 92 2.02 -34.41 8.96
CA LEU A 92 1.28 -33.58 8.00
C LEU A 92 0.10 -32.87 8.66
N THR A 93 -0.66 -33.56 9.51
CA THR A 93 -1.76 -32.97 10.28
C THR A 93 -1.25 -31.89 11.25
N ALA A 94 -0.09 -32.09 11.88
CA ALA A 94 0.51 -31.11 12.79
C ALA A 94 0.91 -29.79 12.11
N LEU A 95 1.12 -29.78 10.78
CA LEU A 95 1.40 -28.55 10.03
C LEU A 95 0.19 -27.61 9.95
N PHE A 96 -1.02 -28.16 10.05
CA PHE A 96 -2.30 -27.46 9.93
C PHE A 96 -3.31 -27.95 10.97
N PRO A 97 -3.13 -27.59 12.25
CA PRO A 97 -4.07 -27.97 13.29
C PRO A 97 -5.50 -27.60 12.89
N GLU A 98 -6.44 -28.53 13.08
CA GLU A 98 -7.87 -28.39 12.79
C GLU A 98 -8.25 -28.32 11.29
N LEU A 99 -7.28 -28.15 10.36
CA LEU A 99 -7.56 -28.07 8.92
C LEU A 99 -7.65 -29.44 8.23
N LEU A 100 -6.90 -30.43 8.71
CA LEU A 100 -6.85 -31.78 8.14
C LEU A 100 -7.19 -32.83 9.19
N THR A 101 -8.04 -33.78 8.81
CA THR A 101 -8.30 -34.99 9.58
C THR A 101 -7.78 -36.19 8.81
N PHE A 102 -6.88 -36.97 9.41
CA PHE A 102 -6.38 -38.22 8.81
C PHE A 102 -7.41 -39.35 9.01
N HIS A 103 -7.54 -40.20 7.99
CA HIS A 103 -8.41 -41.37 8.00
C HIS A 103 -7.58 -42.63 7.75
N GLU A 104 -7.64 -43.57 8.69
CA GLU A 104 -7.06 -44.89 8.50
C GLU A 104 -7.79 -45.65 7.38
N ASN A 105 -7.03 -46.44 6.63
CA ASN A 105 -7.56 -47.29 5.58
C ASN A 105 -6.74 -48.58 5.45
N SER A 106 -7.28 -49.56 4.74
CA SER A 106 -6.65 -50.88 4.60
C SER A 106 -5.40 -50.89 3.71
N ASN A 107 -5.17 -49.87 2.89
CA ASN A 107 -3.99 -49.75 2.04
C ASN A 107 -2.92 -48.87 2.72
N PRO A 108 -1.85 -49.46 3.29
CA PRO A 108 -0.81 -48.69 3.98
C PRO A 108 0.05 -47.84 3.05
N GLY A 109 -0.10 -47.98 1.72
CA GLY A 109 0.56 -47.18 0.71
C GLY A 109 -0.17 -45.87 0.38
N ILE A 110 -1.39 -45.67 0.87
CA ILE A 110 -2.21 -44.47 0.62
C ILE A 110 -2.59 -43.80 1.94
N TRP A 111 -2.38 -42.49 2.01
CA TRP A 111 -2.88 -41.64 3.08
C TRP A 111 -4.13 -40.90 2.60
N ILE A 112 -5.13 -40.83 3.47
CA ILE A 112 -6.40 -40.16 3.19
C ILE A 112 -6.61 -39.07 4.24
N PHE A 113 -6.81 -37.84 3.79
CA PHE A 113 -7.16 -36.72 4.65
C PHE A 113 -8.47 -36.09 4.19
N SER A 114 -9.28 -35.58 5.12
CA SER A 114 -10.40 -34.69 4.80
C SER A 114 -10.07 -33.26 5.22
N LYS A 115 -10.52 -32.29 4.42
CA LYS A 115 -10.44 -30.85 4.74
C LYS A 115 -11.53 -30.44 5.73
N ASN A 116 -11.15 -29.69 6.76
CA ASN A 116 -12.06 -28.99 7.66
C ASN A 116 -11.68 -27.50 7.69
N THR A 117 -12.46 -26.65 7.01
CA THR A 117 -12.11 -25.23 6.84
C THR A 117 -12.62 -24.42 8.03
N PRO A 118 -11.76 -23.70 8.77
CA PRO A 118 -12.23 -22.76 9.78
C PRO A 118 -13.07 -21.63 9.15
N ASP A 119 -14.01 -21.08 9.92
CA ASP A 119 -14.78 -19.91 9.50
C ASP A 119 -13.87 -18.67 9.43
N ALA A 120 -13.64 -18.18 8.21
CA ALA A 120 -12.76 -17.05 7.96
C ALA A 120 -13.31 -15.73 8.53
N ASP A 121 -14.64 -15.55 8.57
CA ASP A 121 -15.29 -14.34 9.07
C ASP A 121 -15.26 -14.31 10.60
N GLU A 122 -15.44 -15.47 11.24
CA GLU A 122 -15.27 -15.63 12.68
C GLU A 122 -13.82 -15.35 13.11
N LEU A 123 -12.84 -16.00 12.45
CA LEU A 123 -11.42 -15.76 12.69
C LEU A 123 -11.06 -14.30 12.50
N TRP A 124 -11.62 -13.67 11.46
CA TRP A 124 -11.41 -12.25 11.22
C TRP A 124 -11.91 -11.38 12.36
N SER A 125 -13.13 -11.65 12.84
CA SER A 125 -13.72 -10.94 13.99
C SER A 125 -12.85 -11.08 15.24
N GLN A 126 -12.32 -12.27 15.52
CA GLN A 126 -11.40 -12.52 16.64
C GLN A 126 -10.08 -11.74 16.49
N ILE A 127 -9.51 -11.68 15.28
CA ILE A 127 -8.29 -10.89 15.00
C ILE A 127 -8.55 -9.41 15.24
N ILE A 128 -9.69 -8.87 14.74
CA ILE A 128 -10.06 -7.47 14.94
C ILE A 128 -10.20 -7.15 16.43
N GLN A 129 -10.89 -8.00 17.18
CA GLN A 129 -11.05 -7.83 18.63
C GLN A 129 -9.68 -7.82 19.33
N ALA A 130 -8.84 -8.82 19.05
CA ALA A 130 -7.51 -8.92 19.65
C ALA A 130 -6.62 -7.71 19.33
N LEU A 131 -6.71 -7.16 18.11
CA LEU A 131 -6.02 -5.93 17.72
C LEU A 131 -6.53 -4.70 18.48
N ASN A 132 -7.85 -4.54 18.63
CA ASN A 132 -8.45 -3.45 19.40
C ASN A 132 -8.03 -3.50 20.89
N GLU A 133 -7.99 -4.70 21.47
CA GLU A 133 -7.59 -4.94 22.86
C GLU A 133 -6.07 -4.87 23.06
N LYS A 134 -5.28 -4.70 21.98
CA LYS A 134 -3.80 -4.75 22.00
C LYS A 134 -3.28 -6.04 22.64
N SER A 135 -3.93 -7.15 22.30
CA SER A 135 -3.57 -8.48 22.80
C SER A 135 -2.12 -8.85 22.50
N PRO A 136 -1.49 -9.70 23.33
CA PRO A 136 -0.12 -10.15 23.10
C PRO A 136 0.00 -10.98 21.82
N THR A 137 1.21 -10.99 21.25
CA THR A 137 1.52 -11.73 20.02
C THR A 137 1.29 -13.24 20.16
N THR A 138 1.38 -13.79 21.38
CA THR A 138 1.09 -15.20 21.67
C THR A 138 -0.36 -15.60 21.40
N LEU A 139 -1.30 -14.64 21.47
CA LEU A 139 -2.71 -14.85 21.11
C LEU A 139 -2.95 -14.55 19.62
N LEU A 140 -2.37 -13.47 19.09
CA LEU A 140 -2.58 -13.04 17.71
C LEU A 140 -1.96 -13.99 16.67
N LEU A 141 -0.76 -14.53 16.92
CA LEU A 141 -0.06 -15.38 15.95
C LEU A 141 -0.85 -16.65 15.57
N PRO A 142 -1.38 -17.45 16.51
CA PRO A 142 -2.21 -18.60 16.17
C PRO A 142 -3.45 -18.23 15.35
N LEU A 143 -4.10 -17.10 15.66
CA LEU A 143 -5.25 -16.62 14.88
C LEU A 143 -4.86 -16.25 13.45
N LEU A 144 -3.72 -15.57 13.28
CA LEU A 144 -3.20 -15.20 11.96
C LEU A 144 -2.75 -16.42 11.16
N ASP A 145 -2.26 -17.48 11.82
CA ASP A 145 -1.90 -18.74 11.17
C ASP A 145 -3.17 -19.47 10.70
N LYS A 146 -4.19 -19.57 11.57
CA LYS A 146 -5.51 -20.13 11.21
C LYS A 146 -6.18 -19.36 10.07
N MET A 147 -6.05 -18.03 10.05
CA MET A 147 -6.58 -17.20 8.96
C MET A 147 -5.88 -17.48 7.63
N GLU A 148 -4.56 -17.70 7.64
CA GLU A 148 -3.85 -18.15 6.43
C GLU A 148 -4.29 -19.55 5.99
N TYR A 149 -4.79 -20.40 6.89
CA TYR A 149 -5.32 -21.72 6.53
C TYR A 149 -6.71 -21.62 5.90
N ALA A 150 -7.59 -20.82 6.49
CA ALA A 150 -8.94 -20.58 6.00
C ALA A 150 -8.94 -19.82 4.66
N ASN A 151 -8.01 -18.87 4.49
CA ASN A 151 -7.89 -18.07 3.26
C ASN A 151 -6.40 -17.84 2.88
N PRO A 152 -5.74 -18.83 2.23
CA PRO A 152 -4.29 -18.81 1.95
C PRO A 152 -3.82 -17.72 0.99
N HIS A 153 -4.74 -17.12 0.24
CA HIS A 153 -4.45 -16.03 -0.71
C HIS A 153 -4.76 -14.64 -0.14
N SER A 154 -5.24 -14.55 1.11
CA SER A 154 -5.49 -13.25 1.76
C SER A 154 -4.19 -12.52 2.06
N VAL A 155 -4.07 -11.26 1.63
CA VAL A 155 -2.93 -10.38 1.94
C VAL A 155 -2.97 -9.85 3.38
N LEU A 156 -4.14 -9.90 4.02
CA LEU A 156 -4.43 -9.17 5.24
C LEU A 156 -3.66 -9.65 6.47
N PRO A 157 -3.52 -10.97 6.73
CA PRO A 157 -2.66 -11.46 7.81
C PRO A 157 -1.21 -10.98 7.68
N HIS A 158 -0.72 -10.83 6.44
CA HIS A 158 0.64 -10.39 6.17
C HIS A 158 0.83 -8.89 6.49
N PHE A 159 -0.17 -8.04 6.25
CA PHE A 159 -0.17 -6.65 6.72
C PHE A 159 -0.16 -6.57 8.25
N VAL A 160 -0.95 -7.41 8.93
CA VAL A 160 -0.98 -7.45 10.41
C VAL A 160 0.39 -7.87 10.95
N ARG A 161 0.98 -8.96 10.42
CA ARG A 161 2.35 -9.39 10.78
C ARG A 161 3.39 -8.32 10.51
N SER A 162 3.26 -7.58 9.41
CA SER A 162 4.16 -6.48 9.07
C SER A 162 4.20 -5.42 10.18
N LYS A 163 3.03 -5.03 10.71
CA LYS A 163 2.97 -4.09 11.84
C LYS A 163 3.45 -4.67 13.15
N LEU A 164 3.05 -5.91 13.48
CA LEU A 164 3.46 -6.57 14.72
C LEU A 164 4.99 -6.74 14.80
N PHE A 165 5.61 -7.10 13.68
CA PHE A 165 7.05 -7.36 13.57
C PHE A 165 7.83 -6.23 12.87
N HIS A 166 7.37 -4.99 12.95
CA HIS A 166 8.07 -3.84 12.33
C HIS A 166 9.53 -3.67 12.86
N LYS A 167 9.85 -4.18 14.05
CA LYS A 167 11.22 -4.19 14.59
C LYS A 167 12.07 -5.39 14.13
N THR A 168 11.44 -6.39 13.53
CA THR A 168 12.09 -7.61 13.02
C THR A 168 11.65 -7.88 11.59
N PRO A 169 12.10 -7.07 10.60
CA PRO A 169 11.57 -7.11 9.24
C PRO A 169 11.71 -8.45 8.52
N SER A 170 12.64 -9.32 8.96
CA SER A 170 12.82 -10.67 8.42
C SER A 170 11.56 -11.53 8.56
N VAL A 171 10.84 -11.45 9.69
CA VAL A 171 9.60 -12.21 9.94
C VAL A 171 8.52 -11.78 8.96
N SER A 172 8.38 -10.46 8.73
CA SER A 172 7.42 -9.93 7.77
C SER A 172 7.80 -10.29 6.33
N HIS A 173 9.09 -10.23 6.00
CA HIS A 173 9.59 -10.61 4.68
C HIS A 173 9.31 -12.09 4.36
N GLU A 174 9.61 -13.00 5.28
CA GLU A 174 9.29 -14.44 5.15
C GLU A 174 7.78 -14.65 5.00
N SER A 175 6.97 -13.91 5.76
CA SER A 175 5.51 -13.93 5.63
C SER A 175 5.03 -13.58 4.22
N TRP A 176 5.54 -12.48 3.64
CA TRP A 176 5.22 -12.10 2.26
C TRP A 176 5.76 -13.07 1.22
N GLN A 177 6.95 -13.63 1.44
CA GLN A 177 7.54 -14.63 0.55
C GLN A 177 6.69 -15.89 0.47
N ARG A 178 6.18 -16.39 1.61
CA ARG A 178 5.26 -17.54 1.62
C ARG A 178 4.00 -17.28 0.80
N LEU A 179 3.40 -16.09 0.90
CA LEU A 179 2.24 -15.72 0.07
C LEU A 179 2.60 -15.69 -1.42
N PHE A 180 3.78 -15.16 -1.78
CA PHE A 180 4.26 -15.19 -3.16
C PHE A 180 4.45 -16.64 -3.63
N ASP A 181 5.06 -17.51 -2.83
CA ASP A 181 5.31 -18.91 -3.20
C ASP A 181 4.02 -19.71 -3.44
N ARG A 182 2.92 -19.32 -2.79
CA ARG A 182 1.58 -19.91 -3.01
C ARG A 182 0.89 -19.38 -4.27
N THR A 183 0.96 -18.07 -4.50
CA THR A 183 0.17 -17.39 -5.55
C THR A 183 0.91 -17.27 -6.88
N LEU A 184 2.24 -17.18 -6.84
CA LEU A 184 3.13 -16.86 -7.96
C LEU A 184 2.73 -15.60 -8.73
N THR A 185 2.01 -14.68 -8.07
CA THR A 185 1.53 -13.45 -8.70
C THR A 185 2.58 -12.35 -8.56
N PRO A 186 3.06 -11.72 -9.65
CA PRO A 186 4.08 -10.67 -9.58
C PRO A 186 3.72 -9.50 -8.65
N VAL A 187 2.42 -9.20 -8.49
CA VAL A 187 1.93 -8.16 -7.58
C VAL A 187 2.26 -8.43 -6.11
N MET A 188 2.45 -9.70 -5.70
CA MET A 188 2.88 -10.02 -4.33
C MET A 188 4.32 -9.58 -4.04
N ASN A 189 5.20 -9.59 -5.05
CA ASN A 189 6.55 -9.04 -4.91
C ASN A 189 6.51 -7.53 -4.65
N ILE A 190 5.51 -6.83 -5.21
CA ILE A 190 5.28 -5.41 -4.93
C ILE A 190 4.91 -5.24 -3.45
N TYR A 191 4.00 -6.03 -2.87
CA TYR A 191 3.66 -5.89 -1.44
C TYR A 191 4.85 -6.13 -0.51
N SER A 192 5.69 -7.14 -0.79
CA SER A 192 6.93 -7.36 -0.05
C SER A 192 7.86 -6.14 -0.12
N THR A 193 8.02 -5.57 -1.31
CA THR A 193 8.76 -4.32 -1.55
C THR A 193 8.19 -3.14 -0.78
N LEU A 194 6.86 -2.96 -0.82
CA LEU A 194 6.16 -1.90 -0.10
C LEU A 194 6.33 -2.06 1.42
N ASN A 195 6.39 -3.29 1.94
CA ASN A 195 6.70 -3.55 3.33
C ASN A 195 8.15 -3.14 3.68
N THR A 196 9.13 -3.45 2.83
CA THR A 196 10.52 -2.97 3.02
C THR A 196 10.57 -1.44 3.09
N LEU A 197 9.86 -0.77 2.17
CA LEU A 197 9.73 0.69 2.16
C LEU A 197 9.06 1.21 3.43
N ALA A 198 7.96 0.58 3.88
CA ALA A 198 7.22 0.97 5.08
C ALA A 198 8.02 0.81 6.38
N ASN A 199 9.04 -0.06 6.39
CA ASN A 199 10.00 -0.17 7.49
C ASN A 199 11.08 0.92 7.48
N GLY A 200 11.07 1.82 6.48
CA GLY A 200 12.03 2.92 6.33
C GLY A 200 13.30 2.55 5.55
N ASN A 201 13.42 1.32 5.06
CA ASN A 201 14.56 0.85 4.25
C ASN A 201 14.38 1.23 2.77
N TYR A 202 14.31 2.53 2.49
CA TYR A 202 13.95 3.03 1.16
C TYR A 202 14.93 2.60 0.07
N GLN A 203 16.23 2.57 0.33
CA GLN A 203 17.25 2.13 -0.62
C GLN A 203 16.97 0.71 -1.11
N ILE A 204 16.86 -0.23 -0.16
CA ILE A 204 16.63 -1.64 -0.46
C ILE A 204 15.26 -1.80 -1.13
N GLY A 205 14.22 -1.14 -0.63
CA GLY A 205 12.88 -1.21 -1.21
C GLY A 205 12.84 -0.69 -2.66
N PHE A 206 13.47 0.44 -2.97
CA PHE A 206 13.50 0.94 -4.34
C PHE A 206 14.40 0.10 -5.27
N GLN A 207 15.49 -0.48 -4.76
CA GLN A 207 16.27 -1.48 -5.51
C GLN A 207 15.47 -2.76 -5.80
N GLN A 208 14.66 -3.22 -4.86
CA GLN A 208 13.74 -4.35 -5.06
C GLN A 208 12.69 -3.99 -6.12
N ARG A 209 12.08 -2.80 -6.03
CA ARG A 209 11.12 -2.30 -7.02
C ARG A 209 11.71 -2.29 -8.42
N GLU A 210 12.94 -1.79 -8.57
CA GLU A 210 13.64 -1.71 -9.85
C GLU A 210 13.83 -3.08 -10.50
N LYS A 211 14.20 -4.10 -9.70
CA LYS A 211 14.33 -5.47 -10.19
C LYS A 211 13.00 -6.07 -10.66
N ILE A 212 11.88 -5.70 -10.01
CA ILE A 212 10.55 -6.23 -10.30
C ILE A 212 9.96 -5.59 -11.55
N LEU A 213 10.05 -4.26 -11.67
CA LEU A 213 9.41 -3.52 -12.76
C LEU A 213 10.29 -3.45 -14.01
N GLY A 214 11.61 -3.42 -13.87
CA GLY A 214 12.54 -3.30 -14.99
C GLY A 214 12.24 -2.08 -15.87
N ASN A 215 11.74 -2.30 -17.09
CA ASN A 215 11.29 -1.24 -18.00
C ASN A 215 9.76 -1.08 -18.05
N ALA A 216 9.00 -1.97 -17.39
CA ALA A 216 7.54 -1.95 -17.32
C ALA A 216 7.06 -0.97 -16.22
N HIS A 217 7.47 0.29 -16.32
CA HIS A 217 7.08 1.33 -15.39
C HIS A 217 5.62 1.73 -15.60
N LEU A 218 4.79 1.50 -14.57
CA LEU A 218 3.41 2.00 -14.52
C LEU A 218 3.44 3.51 -14.27
N ARG A 219 3.41 4.28 -15.36
CA ARG A 219 3.43 5.74 -15.34
C ARG A 219 2.03 6.29 -15.45
N ARG A 220 1.71 7.31 -14.66
CA ARG A 220 0.44 8.06 -14.81
C ARG A 220 0.48 9.04 -15.97
N THR A 221 1.67 9.44 -16.42
CA THR A 221 1.87 10.29 -17.59
C THR A 221 2.24 9.46 -18.82
N PRO A 222 1.67 9.75 -20.00
CA PRO A 222 1.80 8.89 -21.18
C PRO A 222 3.18 8.95 -21.84
N THR A 223 3.95 10.00 -21.63
CA THR A 223 5.13 10.31 -22.45
C THR A 223 6.44 9.86 -21.78
N PRO A 224 7.08 8.75 -22.23
CA PRO A 224 8.39 8.33 -21.71
C PRO A 224 9.52 9.19 -22.27
N PRO A 225 10.73 9.09 -21.70
CA PRO A 225 11.95 9.51 -22.38
C PRO A 225 12.03 8.87 -23.77
N LEU A 226 12.48 9.63 -24.76
CA LEU A 226 12.81 9.10 -26.10
C LEU A 226 13.91 8.03 -26.01
N GLU A 227 13.86 7.05 -26.90
CA GLU A 227 14.83 5.95 -26.97
C GLU A 227 16.28 6.44 -27.06
N GLN A 228 16.53 7.51 -27.82
CA GLN A 228 17.85 8.15 -27.93
C GLN A 228 18.40 8.68 -26.59
N PHE A 229 17.58 8.80 -25.55
CA PHE A 229 18.00 9.22 -24.21
C PHE A 229 18.30 8.03 -23.29
N TYR A 230 18.02 6.78 -23.68
CA TYR A 230 18.13 5.63 -22.76
C TYR A 230 19.53 5.45 -22.16
N ASP A 231 20.58 5.72 -22.94
CA ASP A 231 21.97 5.65 -22.47
C ASP A 231 22.35 6.75 -21.47
N LYS A 232 21.51 7.78 -21.33
CA LYS A 232 21.65 8.87 -20.35
C LYS A 232 20.91 8.56 -19.02
N ARG A 233 20.36 7.36 -18.81
CA ARG A 233 19.66 7.03 -17.55
C ARG A 233 20.67 7.00 -16.39
N TRP A 234 20.46 7.87 -15.41
CA TRP A 234 21.29 7.99 -14.22
C TRP A 234 21.13 6.76 -13.32
N LYS A 235 22.26 6.17 -12.92
CA LYS A 235 22.37 5.01 -12.04
C LYS A 235 23.35 5.24 -10.88
N GLY A 236 23.59 6.50 -10.54
CA GLY A 236 24.52 6.89 -9.46
C GLY A 236 25.80 7.56 -9.94
N GLU A 237 25.90 7.95 -11.22
CA GLU A 237 27.04 8.66 -11.77
C GLU A 237 27.27 10.00 -11.07
N HIS A 238 28.52 10.47 -11.06
CA HIS A 238 28.88 11.76 -10.49
C HIS A 238 28.18 12.92 -11.19
N LEU A 239 27.69 13.89 -10.40
CA LEU A 239 26.87 15.01 -10.89
C LEU A 239 27.60 16.35 -10.92
N VAL A 240 28.87 16.43 -10.54
CA VAL A 240 29.63 17.70 -10.52
C VAL A 240 29.61 18.37 -11.90
N GLY A 241 29.01 19.56 -11.98
CA GLY A 241 28.90 20.33 -13.22
C GLY A 241 27.86 19.82 -14.21
N LYS A 242 27.09 18.78 -13.86
CA LYS A 242 26.18 18.07 -14.75
C LYS A 242 24.76 18.63 -14.75
N THR A 243 24.05 18.39 -15.84
CA THR A 243 22.61 18.65 -15.96
C THR A 243 21.83 17.34 -15.84
N ILE A 244 20.94 17.27 -14.85
CA ILE A 244 20.09 16.11 -14.62
C ILE A 244 18.61 16.45 -14.82
N VAL A 245 17.87 15.55 -15.46
CA VAL A 245 16.43 15.63 -15.68
C VAL A 245 15.70 14.59 -14.84
N VAL A 246 14.78 15.01 -13.98
CA VAL A 246 13.88 14.10 -13.27
C VAL A 246 12.57 13.98 -14.05
N TRP A 247 12.20 12.76 -14.42
CA TRP A 247 11.00 12.50 -15.20
C TRP A 247 9.75 12.43 -14.32
N THR A 248 8.59 12.72 -14.88
CA THR A 248 7.30 12.50 -14.22
C THR A 248 6.94 11.01 -14.22
N GLU A 249 6.31 10.51 -13.15
CA GLU A 249 5.97 9.08 -13.04
C GLU A 249 4.61 8.83 -12.36
N PHE A 250 4.34 9.54 -11.26
CA PHE A 250 3.28 9.19 -10.31
C PHE A 250 2.15 10.21 -10.24
N GLY A 251 1.37 10.23 -9.15
CA GLY A 251 0.35 11.25 -8.91
C GLY A 251 0.94 12.55 -8.38
N LEU A 252 0.11 13.60 -8.30
CA LEU A 252 0.53 14.92 -7.83
C LEU A 252 1.19 14.90 -6.45
N GLY A 253 0.66 14.10 -5.52
CA GLY A 253 1.21 13.98 -4.17
C GLY A 253 2.60 13.34 -4.15
N ASP A 254 2.82 12.33 -4.99
CA ASP A 254 4.12 11.66 -5.13
C ASP A 254 5.15 12.60 -5.76
N GLU A 255 4.78 13.37 -6.79
CA GLU A 255 5.67 14.35 -7.42
C GLU A 255 6.08 15.44 -6.43
N ILE A 256 5.14 15.95 -5.63
CA ILE A 256 5.42 16.91 -4.54
C ILE A 256 6.35 16.30 -3.49
N MET A 257 6.14 15.04 -3.12
CA MET A 257 6.97 14.33 -2.15
C MET A 257 8.40 14.14 -2.65
N PHE A 258 8.57 13.55 -3.84
CA PHE A 258 9.89 13.26 -4.38
C PHE A 258 10.69 14.52 -4.73
N ALA A 259 10.03 15.66 -5.01
CA ALA A 259 10.72 16.94 -5.26
C ALA A 259 11.71 17.32 -4.14
N GLN A 260 11.51 16.87 -2.91
CA GLN A 260 12.46 17.02 -1.80
C GLN A 260 13.89 16.54 -2.16
N LEU A 261 14.00 15.53 -3.03
CA LEU A 261 15.27 14.95 -3.46
C LEU A 261 16.05 15.85 -4.44
N ALA A 262 15.48 16.95 -4.94
CA ALA A 262 16.23 17.92 -5.73
C ALA A 262 17.43 18.49 -4.93
N TYR A 263 17.25 18.67 -3.62
CA TYR A 263 18.33 19.12 -2.74
C TYR A 263 19.50 18.12 -2.69
N TYR A 264 19.22 16.81 -2.79
CA TYR A 264 20.28 15.81 -2.88
C TYR A 264 21.15 16.03 -4.12
N PHE A 265 20.56 16.24 -5.30
CA PHE A 265 21.32 16.46 -6.53
C PHE A 265 22.18 17.73 -6.47
N LYS A 266 21.65 18.82 -5.92
CA LYS A 266 22.45 20.04 -5.70
C LYS A 266 23.64 19.79 -4.75
N ASN A 267 23.46 19.01 -3.68
CA ASN A 267 24.57 18.62 -2.80
C ASN A 267 25.61 17.71 -3.49
N GLN A 268 25.21 16.93 -4.49
CA GLN A 268 26.13 16.14 -5.32
C GLN A 268 26.86 16.97 -6.40
N GLY A 269 26.62 18.29 -6.46
CA GLY A 269 27.29 19.21 -7.39
C GLY A 269 26.61 19.34 -8.75
N ALA A 270 25.37 18.89 -8.91
CA ALA A 270 24.59 19.11 -10.13
C ALA A 270 24.50 20.62 -10.43
N ASN A 271 24.90 21.02 -11.63
CA ASN A 271 24.81 22.41 -12.08
C ASN A 271 23.35 22.79 -12.32
N ILE A 272 22.64 21.97 -13.09
CA ILE A 272 21.24 22.19 -13.46
C ILE A 272 20.40 20.96 -13.11
N VAL A 273 19.34 21.16 -12.34
CA VAL A 273 18.30 20.18 -12.03
C VAL A 273 17.02 20.61 -12.75
N LYS A 274 16.59 19.82 -13.72
CA LYS A 274 15.30 20.00 -14.41
C LYS A 274 14.32 18.98 -13.88
N TRP A 275 13.09 19.39 -13.58
CA TRP A 275 12.06 18.51 -13.05
C TRP A 275 10.80 18.58 -13.90
N ILE A 276 10.41 17.45 -14.46
CA ILE A 276 9.21 17.32 -15.29
C ILE A 276 8.05 16.90 -14.40
N VAL A 277 6.96 17.66 -14.42
CA VAL A 277 5.77 17.43 -13.57
C VAL A 277 4.47 17.68 -14.29
N GLN A 278 3.39 17.18 -13.72
CA GLN A 278 2.04 17.43 -14.22
C GLN A 278 1.64 18.91 -14.07
N SER A 279 0.89 19.42 -15.04
CA SER A 279 0.48 20.83 -15.15
C SER A 279 -0.07 21.44 -13.84
N PRO A 280 -0.93 20.75 -13.05
CA PRO A 280 -1.49 21.32 -11.82
C PRO A 280 -0.47 21.75 -10.77
N ILE A 281 0.76 21.21 -10.78
CA ILE A 281 1.77 21.50 -9.76
C ILE A 281 2.96 22.29 -10.28
N VAL A 282 3.05 22.59 -11.59
CA VAL A 282 4.16 23.35 -12.20
C VAL A 282 4.44 24.65 -11.45
N SER A 283 3.41 25.49 -11.28
CA SER A 283 3.55 26.82 -10.66
C SER A 283 4.00 26.76 -9.19
N LEU A 284 3.64 25.68 -8.48
CA LEU A 284 4.06 25.44 -7.11
C LEU A 284 5.52 24.95 -7.07
N LEU A 285 5.86 23.94 -7.88
CA LEU A 285 7.22 23.39 -7.91
C LEU A 285 8.25 24.40 -8.42
N SER A 286 7.86 25.39 -9.23
CA SER A 286 8.76 26.50 -9.60
C SER A 286 9.21 27.36 -8.42
N THR A 287 8.65 27.16 -7.23
CA THR A 287 9.12 27.82 -6.00
C THR A 287 10.20 27.04 -5.27
N HIS A 288 10.54 25.84 -5.75
CA HIS A 288 11.56 24.99 -5.15
C HIS A 288 12.97 25.59 -5.34
N PRO A 289 13.73 25.87 -4.26
CA PRO A 289 15.05 26.52 -4.37
C PRO A 289 16.10 25.72 -5.14
N ASP A 290 16.02 24.39 -5.09
CA ASP A 290 17.02 23.49 -5.70
C ASP A 290 16.60 22.92 -7.08
N ILE A 291 15.47 23.36 -7.65
CA ILE A 291 15.06 22.98 -9.01
C ILE A 291 15.21 24.21 -9.91
N ASP A 292 16.15 24.16 -10.86
CA ASP A 292 16.43 25.30 -11.74
C ASP A 292 15.38 25.48 -12.82
N GLN A 293 14.79 24.37 -13.30
CA GLN A 293 13.76 24.40 -14.34
C GLN A 293 12.66 23.39 -14.05
N VAL A 294 11.42 23.88 -14.02
CA VAL A 294 10.23 23.02 -13.92
C VAL A 294 9.55 22.96 -15.27
N ILE A 295 9.34 21.75 -15.76
CA ILE A 295 8.83 21.48 -17.11
C ILE A 295 7.45 20.84 -16.99
N ASP A 296 6.48 21.38 -17.73
CA ASP A 296 5.13 20.85 -17.79
C ASP A 296 5.09 19.59 -18.66
N SER A 297 4.63 18.47 -18.11
CA SER A 297 4.54 17.19 -18.81
C SER A 297 3.67 17.24 -20.06
N SER A 298 2.68 18.15 -20.11
CA SER A 298 1.82 18.34 -21.30
C SER A 298 2.57 18.85 -22.52
N LYS A 299 3.77 19.43 -22.34
CA LYS A 299 4.60 19.98 -23.41
C LYS A 299 5.62 18.96 -23.95
N LEU A 300 5.70 17.75 -23.37
CA LEU A 300 6.68 16.73 -23.76
C LEU A 300 6.47 16.12 -25.16
N SER A 301 5.53 16.61 -25.97
CA SER A 301 5.52 16.25 -27.40
C SER A 301 6.78 16.76 -28.14
N GLN A 302 7.43 17.81 -27.61
CA GLN A 302 8.65 18.41 -28.16
C GLN A 302 9.85 18.22 -27.20
N GLN A 303 10.07 16.98 -26.72
CA GLN A 303 11.06 16.69 -25.67
C GLN A 303 12.45 17.25 -25.96
N ALA A 304 12.98 17.02 -27.17
CA ALA A 304 14.35 17.41 -27.53
C ALA A 304 14.55 18.93 -27.49
N GLU A 305 13.57 19.71 -27.95
CA GLU A 305 13.62 21.17 -27.94
C GLU A 305 13.51 21.74 -26.53
N ILE A 306 12.57 21.21 -25.73
CA ILE A 306 12.29 21.72 -24.38
C ILE A 306 13.39 21.34 -23.38
N LEU A 307 13.88 20.10 -23.46
CA LEU A 307 14.92 19.62 -22.56
C LEU A 307 16.28 20.18 -22.93
N GLY A 308 16.52 20.49 -24.22
CA GLY A 308 17.85 20.85 -24.72
C GLY A 308 18.89 19.80 -24.37
N GLU A 309 20.16 20.21 -24.27
CA GLU A 309 21.21 19.32 -23.80
C GLU A 309 21.11 19.05 -22.30
N PHE A 310 21.34 17.79 -21.94
CA PHE A 310 21.47 17.30 -20.56
C PHE A 310 22.38 16.08 -20.52
N ASP A 311 22.99 15.81 -19.37
CA ASP A 311 23.91 14.69 -19.18
C ASP A 311 23.15 13.42 -18.79
N TYR A 312 22.22 13.53 -17.82
CA TYR A 312 21.51 12.38 -17.28
C TYR A 312 20.01 12.61 -17.06
N TRP A 313 19.23 11.52 -17.02
CA TRP A 313 17.83 11.53 -16.59
C TRP A 313 17.51 10.41 -15.60
N VAL A 314 16.47 10.56 -14.78
CA VAL A 314 16.09 9.55 -13.76
C VAL A 314 14.58 9.60 -13.46
N TYR A 315 13.96 8.47 -13.13
CA TYR A 315 12.62 8.48 -12.51
C TYR A 315 12.68 8.78 -11.00
N PRO A 316 11.67 9.42 -10.40
CA PRO A 316 11.73 9.86 -9.01
C PRO A 316 11.98 8.74 -8.00
N HIS A 317 11.40 7.55 -8.20
CA HIS A 317 11.61 6.43 -7.30
C HIS A 317 13.03 5.83 -7.41
N GLU A 318 13.65 5.89 -8.59
CA GLU A 318 14.99 5.34 -8.84
C GLU A 318 16.06 6.13 -8.11
N ILE A 319 15.80 7.40 -7.81
CA ILE A 319 16.75 8.26 -7.11
C ILE A 319 17.25 7.55 -5.86
N LEU A 320 16.32 7.01 -5.05
CA LEU A 320 16.67 6.31 -3.81
C LEU A 320 17.17 4.88 -4.04
N ALA A 321 16.99 4.28 -5.21
CA ALA A 321 17.60 3.00 -5.56
C ALA A 321 19.13 3.11 -5.75
N TYR A 322 19.60 4.26 -6.25
CA TYR A 322 21.02 4.52 -6.55
C TYR A 322 21.73 5.39 -5.50
N VAL A 323 21.03 5.77 -4.43
CA VAL A 323 21.60 6.51 -3.30
C VAL A 323 22.02 5.53 -2.21
N SER A 324 23.29 5.58 -1.79
CA SER A 324 23.82 4.68 -0.75
C SER A 324 23.54 5.16 0.68
N THR A 325 23.48 6.48 0.91
CA THR A 325 23.23 7.05 2.24
C THR A 325 21.81 6.76 2.70
N PRO A 326 21.59 6.14 3.88
CA PRO A 326 20.25 5.86 4.42
C PRO A 326 19.38 7.12 4.47
N PHE A 327 18.09 7.01 4.15
CA PHE A 327 17.24 8.18 3.91
C PHE A 327 17.06 9.10 5.12
N GLN A 328 17.09 8.52 6.33
CA GLN A 328 17.06 9.27 7.58
C GLN A 328 18.29 10.19 7.76
N TYR A 329 19.40 9.89 7.09
CA TYR A 329 20.65 10.66 7.12
C TYR A 329 20.89 11.45 5.84
N LEU A 330 20.01 11.36 4.85
CA LEU A 330 20.13 12.18 3.65
C LEU A 330 19.97 13.66 4.02
N PRO A 331 20.75 14.55 3.37
CA PRO A 331 20.55 15.98 3.53
C PRO A 331 19.15 16.33 3.05
N LYS A 332 18.38 17.03 3.91
CA LYS A 332 17.00 17.43 3.63
C LYS A 332 16.89 18.94 3.73
N ARG A 333 16.09 19.52 2.83
CA ARG A 333 15.62 20.89 2.94
C ARG A 333 14.17 20.87 3.43
N HIS A 334 13.88 21.63 4.48
CA HIS A 334 12.52 21.86 4.96
C HIS A 334 12.36 23.32 5.43
N PRO A 335 11.33 24.05 4.98
CA PRO A 335 10.44 23.71 3.87
C PRO A 335 11.15 23.77 2.51
N TYR A 336 10.57 23.16 1.49
CA TYR A 336 11.13 23.14 0.13
C TYR A 336 10.15 23.62 -0.96
N LEU A 337 8.91 23.96 -0.59
CA LEU A 337 7.94 24.63 -1.47
C LEU A 337 7.34 25.85 -0.75
N PHE A 338 6.96 26.87 -1.53
CA PHE A 338 6.52 28.15 -0.98
C PHE A 338 5.30 28.68 -1.75
N ALA A 339 4.44 29.43 -1.06
CA ALA A 339 3.39 30.19 -1.73
C ALA A 339 3.96 31.49 -2.33
N LYS A 340 3.51 31.85 -3.54
CA LYS A 340 3.83 33.15 -4.12
C LYS A 340 3.13 34.25 -3.31
N SER A 341 3.89 35.24 -2.84
CA SER A 341 3.41 36.32 -1.97
C SER A 341 2.23 37.10 -2.57
N SER A 342 2.21 37.30 -3.88
CA SER A 342 1.10 37.97 -4.59
C SER A 342 -0.20 37.16 -4.54
N THR A 343 -0.13 35.83 -4.61
CA THR A 343 -1.30 34.94 -4.51
C THR A 343 -1.78 34.83 -3.07
N GLN A 344 -0.85 34.78 -2.11
CA GLN A 344 -1.18 34.75 -0.68
C GLN A 344 -1.94 36.01 -0.24
N ARG A 345 -1.48 37.21 -0.66
CA ARG A 345 -2.18 38.47 -0.34
C ARG A 345 -3.61 38.51 -0.89
N LYS A 346 -3.86 37.95 -2.07
CA LYS A 346 -5.20 37.91 -2.68
C LYS A 346 -6.19 37.00 -1.94
N THR A 347 -5.70 36.08 -1.13
CA THR A 347 -6.52 35.09 -0.41
C THR A 347 -6.67 35.41 1.08
N ALA A 348 -5.95 36.40 1.62
CA ALA A 348 -5.93 36.74 3.04
C ALA A 348 -7.33 37.03 3.61
N ASN A 349 -8.19 37.72 2.86
CA ASN A 349 -9.55 38.06 3.31
C ASN A 349 -10.45 36.84 3.53
N LEU A 350 -10.09 35.67 3.01
CA LEU A 350 -10.81 34.41 3.26
C LEU A 350 -10.54 33.85 4.66
N PHE A 351 -9.50 34.33 5.35
CA PHE A 351 -9.01 33.81 6.63
C PHE A 351 -8.95 34.92 7.69
N PRO A 352 -10.10 35.50 8.08
CA PRO A 352 -10.15 36.58 9.07
C PRO A 352 -9.49 36.14 10.38
N ASP A 353 -8.87 37.09 11.08
CA ASP A 353 -8.32 36.80 12.40
C ASP A 353 -9.40 37.00 13.48
N THR A 354 -9.86 35.89 14.05
CA THR A 354 -10.86 35.83 15.11
C THR A 354 -10.23 35.56 16.48
N GLY A 355 -8.93 35.29 16.53
CA GLY A 355 -8.22 34.69 17.68
C GLY A 355 -8.32 33.17 17.77
N ASN A 356 -9.24 32.51 17.04
CA ASN A 356 -9.37 31.05 17.02
C ASN A 356 -8.25 30.38 16.22
N LEU A 357 -8.05 29.07 16.45
CA LEU A 357 -7.15 28.24 15.65
C LEU A 357 -7.71 28.05 14.23
N LYS A 358 -6.96 28.41 13.19
CA LYS A 358 -7.36 28.26 11.78
C LYS A 358 -6.96 26.88 11.29
N VAL A 359 -7.94 26.01 11.07
CA VAL A 359 -7.69 24.60 10.71
C VAL A 359 -8.26 24.28 9.34
N GLY A 360 -7.38 23.89 8.42
CA GLY A 360 -7.79 23.33 7.13
C GLY A 360 -8.19 21.87 7.29
N ILE A 361 -9.17 21.40 6.51
CA ILE A 361 -9.58 19.99 6.53
C ILE A 361 -9.80 19.41 5.12
N ALA A 362 -9.34 18.17 4.90
CA ALA A 362 -9.68 17.36 3.72
C ALA A 362 -9.71 15.87 4.08
N TRP A 363 -10.89 15.25 4.05
CA TRP A 363 -11.09 13.87 4.55
C TRP A 363 -11.27 12.82 3.45
N ARG A 364 -11.37 13.25 2.18
CA ARG A 364 -11.49 12.37 1.02
C ARG A 364 -10.60 12.80 -0.13
N GLY A 365 -10.06 11.81 -0.83
CA GLY A 365 -9.25 12.00 -2.02
C GLY A 365 -10.05 11.93 -3.32
N ASP A 366 -9.38 11.48 -4.37
CA ASP A 366 -10.02 11.14 -5.65
C ASP A 366 -10.89 9.88 -5.48
N PRO A 367 -12.21 9.92 -5.76
CA PRO A 367 -13.10 8.76 -5.63
C PRO A 367 -12.76 7.60 -6.59
N ILE A 368 -11.97 7.85 -7.64
CA ILE A 368 -11.54 6.80 -8.59
C ILE A 368 -10.28 6.07 -8.06
N ASN A 369 -9.71 6.52 -6.94
CA ASN A 369 -8.58 5.84 -6.33
C ASN A 369 -8.96 4.41 -5.90
N GLU A 370 -8.14 3.42 -6.28
CA GLU A 370 -8.33 2.00 -5.99
C GLU A 370 -8.52 1.66 -4.50
N ASN A 371 -8.07 2.53 -3.60
CA ASN A 371 -8.18 2.34 -2.15
C ASN A 371 -9.11 3.37 -1.47
N ASP A 372 -9.94 4.11 -2.22
CA ASP A 372 -10.81 5.18 -1.67
C ASP A 372 -11.72 4.69 -0.54
N ALA A 373 -12.27 3.48 -0.67
CA ALA A 373 -13.16 2.87 0.32
C ALA A 373 -12.54 2.73 1.73
N TYR A 374 -11.22 2.53 1.81
CA TYR A 374 -10.52 2.34 3.10
C TYR A 374 -9.70 3.55 3.54
N ARG A 375 -9.25 4.39 2.60
CA ARG A 375 -8.37 5.53 2.89
C ARG A 375 -9.10 6.86 3.12
N SER A 376 -10.37 6.94 2.76
CA SER A 376 -11.22 8.13 2.89
C SER A 376 -12.29 7.93 3.97
N ILE A 377 -12.75 9.03 4.56
CA ILE A 377 -13.80 9.01 5.60
C ILE A 377 -15.14 9.31 4.94
N HIS A 378 -15.92 8.26 4.62
CA HIS A 378 -17.24 8.40 3.99
C HIS A 378 -18.38 8.64 4.99
N ASN A 379 -18.23 8.16 6.22
CA ASN A 379 -19.18 8.49 7.29
C ASN A 379 -18.93 9.91 7.80
N LEU A 380 -19.85 10.82 7.45
CA LEU A 380 -19.75 12.25 7.79
C LEU A 380 -19.93 12.54 9.28
N ASP A 381 -20.49 11.63 10.07
CA ASP A 381 -20.63 11.81 11.52
C ASP A 381 -19.27 12.08 12.17
N TYR A 382 -18.23 11.40 11.72
CA TYR A 382 -16.86 11.63 12.20
C TYR A 382 -16.40 13.07 11.96
N ILE A 383 -16.66 13.60 10.77
CA ILE A 383 -16.26 14.96 10.37
C ILE A 383 -17.10 16.00 11.11
N GLU A 384 -18.40 15.75 11.24
CA GLU A 384 -19.31 16.61 11.99
C GLU A 384 -18.85 16.79 13.45
N THR A 385 -18.38 15.72 14.11
CA THR A 385 -17.87 15.85 15.49
C THR A 385 -16.65 16.76 15.61
N LEU A 386 -15.84 16.93 14.55
CA LEU A 386 -14.72 17.88 14.50
C LEU A 386 -15.24 19.32 14.37
N PHE A 387 -16.25 19.55 13.53
CA PHE A 387 -16.85 20.86 13.31
C PHE A 387 -17.56 21.43 14.54
N GLN A 388 -18.00 20.57 15.46
CA GLN A 388 -18.60 20.96 16.73
C GLN A 388 -17.58 21.45 17.77
N MET A 389 -16.27 21.37 17.50
CA MET A 389 -15.25 21.83 18.45
C MET A 389 -15.19 23.36 18.54
N PRO A 390 -15.30 23.95 19.74
CA PRO A 390 -15.13 25.39 19.92
C PRO A 390 -13.65 25.81 19.80
N GLY A 391 -13.41 27.10 19.54
CA GLY A 391 -12.06 27.66 19.46
C GLY A 391 -11.32 27.37 18.15
N ILE A 392 -12.02 26.88 17.13
CA ILE A 392 -11.48 26.56 15.80
C ILE A 392 -12.31 27.26 14.72
N ASP A 393 -11.61 27.93 13.80
CA ASP A 393 -12.15 28.34 12.51
C ASP A 393 -11.79 27.28 11.47
N TRP A 394 -12.79 26.52 11.02
CA TRP A 394 -12.61 25.45 10.05
C TRP A 394 -12.64 25.97 8.61
N TYR A 395 -11.76 25.43 7.77
CA TYR A 395 -11.70 25.72 6.33
C TYR A 395 -11.61 24.42 5.53
N CYS A 396 -12.55 24.18 4.63
CA CYS A 396 -12.48 23.00 3.77
C CYS A 396 -11.50 23.25 2.61
N VAL A 397 -10.42 22.46 2.58
CA VAL A 397 -9.38 22.49 1.53
C VAL A 397 -9.49 21.32 0.56
N GLN A 398 -10.59 20.56 0.64
CA GLN A 398 -10.95 19.55 -0.33
C GLN A 398 -11.52 20.22 -1.59
N LYS A 399 -10.99 19.86 -2.76
CA LYS A 399 -11.39 20.51 -4.03
C LYS A 399 -12.78 20.10 -4.51
N ALA A 400 -13.11 18.81 -4.42
CA ALA A 400 -14.40 18.27 -4.84
C ALA A 400 -15.18 17.75 -3.63
N CYS A 401 -16.41 18.22 -3.47
CA CYS A 401 -17.34 17.74 -2.46
C CYS A 401 -18.60 17.21 -3.16
N ASN A 402 -19.14 16.10 -2.68
CA ASN A 402 -20.46 15.59 -3.07
C ASN A 402 -21.56 16.41 -2.37
N GLU A 403 -22.83 16.11 -2.68
CA GLU A 403 -23.98 16.86 -2.16
C GLU A 403 -24.07 16.82 -0.62
N GLN A 404 -23.85 15.65 0.00
CA GLN A 404 -23.92 15.48 1.46
C GLN A 404 -22.79 16.24 2.16
N GLU A 405 -21.59 16.21 1.59
CA GLU A 405 -20.44 16.98 2.07
C GLU A 405 -20.71 18.49 1.98
N ILE A 406 -21.34 18.97 0.90
CA ILE A 406 -21.72 20.39 0.74
C ILE A 406 -22.76 20.79 1.80
N GLN A 407 -23.80 19.98 2.00
CA GLN A 407 -24.82 20.23 3.02
C GLN A 407 -24.22 20.31 4.44
N LEU A 408 -23.25 19.45 4.76
CA LEU A 408 -22.55 19.51 6.04
C LEU A 408 -21.73 20.80 6.19
N LEU A 409 -21.02 21.22 5.14
CA LEU A 409 -20.27 22.47 5.15
C LEU A 409 -21.19 23.68 5.35
N GLU A 410 -22.34 23.71 4.67
CA GLU A 410 -23.35 24.77 4.82
C GLU A 410 -23.96 24.80 6.23
N LYS A 411 -24.29 23.64 6.81
CA LYS A 411 -24.81 23.50 8.17
C LYS A 411 -23.90 24.16 9.22
N TYR A 412 -22.58 24.06 9.05
CA TYR A 412 -21.58 24.61 9.97
C TYR A 412 -20.93 25.92 9.47
N ASN A 413 -21.41 26.49 8.36
CA ASN A 413 -20.84 27.70 7.73
C ASN A 413 -19.34 27.60 7.40
N ILE A 414 -18.89 26.42 6.95
CA ILE A 414 -17.47 26.16 6.69
C ILE A 414 -17.16 26.48 5.23
N PRO A 415 -16.29 27.47 4.95
CA PRO A 415 -15.95 27.83 3.57
C PRO A 415 -15.10 26.75 2.90
N GLN A 416 -15.51 26.35 1.69
CA GLN A 416 -14.71 25.52 0.79
C GLN A 416 -13.71 26.39 0.01
N VAL A 417 -12.60 26.76 0.65
CA VAL A 417 -11.66 27.78 0.14
C VAL A 417 -10.97 27.35 -1.16
N THR A 418 -10.76 26.05 -1.39
CA THR A 418 -10.08 25.52 -2.57
C THR A 418 -11.00 25.18 -3.75
N LYS A 419 -12.32 25.37 -3.63
CA LYS A 419 -13.30 24.97 -4.66
C LYS A 419 -12.93 25.44 -6.07
N ASN A 420 -12.49 26.70 -6.17
CA ASN A 420 -12.16 27.36 -7.44
C ASN A 420 -10.66 27.46 -7.72
N ALA A 421 -9.81 26.74 -6.96
CA ALA A 421 -8.37 26.75 -7.17
C ALA A 421 -8.00 26.11 -8.51
N LYS A 422 -7.36 26.89 -9.39
CA LYS A 422 -6.97 26.48 -10.74
C LYS A 422 -5.78 25.52 -10.73
N ASP A 423 -4.84 25.74 -9.82
CA ASP A 423 -3.61 24.96 -9.66
C ASP A 423 -3.25 24.80 -8.18
N PHE A 424 -2.23 24.00 -7.89
CA PHE A 424 -1.73 23.80 -6.54
C PHE A 424 -1.03 25.03 -5.96
N ALA A 425 -0.61 26.00 -6.77
CA ALA A 425 -0.04 27.24 -6.25
C ALA A 425 -1.11 28.10 -5.57
N GLN A 426 -2.35 28.10 -6.06
CA GLN A 426 -3.49 28.73 -5.38
C GLN A 426 -3.88 27.97 -4.12
N THR A 427 -3.93 26.63 -4.16
CA THR A 427 -4.14 25.81 -2.96
C THR A 427 -3.07 26.10 -1.90
N ALA A 428 -1.79 26.10 -2.28
CA ALA A 428 -0.67 26.43 -1.39
C ALA A 428 -0.81 27.82 -0.75
N ALA A 429 -1.23 28.82 -1.53
CA ALA A 429 -1.48 30.16 -1.01
C ALA A 429 -2.58 30.19 0.07
N MET A 430 -3.61 29.36 -0.06
CA MET A 430 -4.65 29.20 0.97
C MET A 430 -4.13 28.46 2.20
N LEU A 431 -3.32 27.41 2.01
CA LEU A 431 -2.74 26.64 3.11
C LEU A 431 -1.84 27.49 4.03
N MET A 432 -1.13 28.48 3.48
CA MET A 432 -0.25 29.36 4.26
C MET A 432 -0.96 30.26 5.28
N HIS A 433 -2.29 30.36 5.24
CA HIS A 433 -3.08 31.10 6.23
C HIS A 433 -3.57 30.22 7.39
N LEU A 434 -3.30 28.92 7.34
CA LEU A 434 -3.71 27.96 8.35
C LEU A 434 -2.64 27.79 9.43
N ASP A 435 -3.07 27.59 10.67
CA ASP A 435 -2.18 27.15 11.75
C ASP A 435 -1.93 25.64 11.69
N CYS A 436 -2.91 24.90 11.15
CA CYS A 436 -2.86 23.44 11.05
C CYS A 436 -3.67 22.91 9.85
N LEU A 437 -3.23 21.81 9.26
CA LEU A 437 -4.05 20.99 8.35
C LEU A 437 -4.42 19.65 9.00
N VAL A 438 -5.68 19.26 8.93
CA VAL A 438 -6.16 17.89 9.22
C VAL A 438 -6.52 17.23 7.89
N SER A 439 -5.91 16.10 7.55
CA SER A 439 -6.24 15.45 6.28
C SER A 439 -6.09 13.94 6.29
N THR A 440 -6.77 13.23 5.39
CA THR A 440 -6.37 11.89 4.97
C THR A 440 -5.19 11.95 3.99
N CYS A 441 -4.70 10.81 3.49
CA CYS A 441 -3.52 10.74 2.62
C CYS A 441 -3.77 11.29 1.20
N THR A 442 -4.06 12.58 1.04
CA THR A 442 -4.33 13.25 -0.24
C THR A 442 -3.12 14.04 -0.77
N SER A 443 -3.18 14.61 -1.96
CA SER A 443 -2.13 15.52 -2.44
C SER A 443 -1.99 16.79 -1.59
N VAL A 444 -3.02 17.20 -0.83
CA VAL A 444 -2.94 18.39 0.02
C VAL A 444 -2.06 18.18 1.26
N ILE A 445 -2.03 16.98 1.86
CA ILE A 445 -1.13 16.69 2.98
C ILE A 445 0.35 16.72 2.54
N HIS A 446 0.62 16.30 1.30
CA HIS A 446 1.95 16.38 0.69
C HIS A 446 2.40 17.83 0.48
N ALA A 447 1.50 18.68 -0.05
CA ALA A 447 1.77 20.10 -0.22
C ALA A 447 2.04 20.78 1.14
N ALA A 448 1.19 20.54 2.15
CA ALA A 448 1.37 21.09 3.49
C ALA A 448 2.70 20.65 4.13
N GLY A 449 3.04 19.37 4.04
CA GLY A 449 4.33 18.84 4.53
C GLY A 449 5.54 19.45 3.82
N ALA A 450 5.46 19.62 2.50
CA ALA A 450 6.52 20.27 1.72
C ALA A 450 6.73 21.75 2.07
N MET A 451 5.64 22.42 2.48
CA MET A 451 5.62 23.83 2.89
C MET A 451 5.94 24.02 4.38
N GLY A 452 6.14 22.95 5.13
CA GLY A 452 6.44 23.01 6.57
C GLY A 452 5.24 23.38 7.44
N ILE A 453 4.01 23.18 6.94
CA ILE A 453 2.79 23.48 7.68
C ILE A 453 2.54 22.33 8.69
N PRO A 454 2.35 22.62 9.98
CA PRO A 454 1.98 21.62 10.98
C PRO A 454 0.70 20.89 10.56
N SER A 455 0.73 19.56 10.51
CA SER A 455 -0.41 18.79 10.01
C SER A 455 -0.70 17.53 10.80
N LEU A 456 -1.97 17.14 10.86
CA LEU A 456 -2.48 15.91 11.45
C LEU A 456 -3.00 15.02 10.31
N LEU A 457 -2.33 13.88 10.08
CA LEU A 457 -2.72 12.90 9.07
C LEU A 457 -3.60 11.81 9.70
N MET A 458 -4.85 11.74 9.28
CA MET A 458 -5.75 10.62 9.54
C MET A 458 -5.45 9.50 8.55
N LEU A 459 -5.01 8.34 9.03
CA LEU A 459 -4.54 7.27 8.18
C LEU A 459 -5.23 5.93 8.48
N SER A 460 -5.60 5.24 7.42
CA SER A 460 -6.13 3.88 7.51
C SER A 460 -5.10 2.90 8.09
N TYR A 461 -5.58 1.72 8.47
CA TYR A 461 -4.69 0.68 8.97
C TYR A 461 -3.65 0.28 7.92
N VAL A 462 -4.10 -0.10 6.72
CA VAL A 462 -3.22 -0.33 5.58
C VAL A 462 -2.98 1.01 4.89
N GLY A 463 -1.97 1.72 5.38
CA GLY A 463 -1.52 2.99 4.80
C GLY A 463 -0.46 2.78 3.72
N ASP A 464 -0.22 3.84 2.94
CA ASP A 464 0.88 3.85 1.98
C ASP A 464 2.25 3.81 2.70
N TRP A 465 3.22 3.12 2.08
CA TRP A 465 4.57 2.87 2.60
C TRP A 465 5.29 4.12 3.09
N ARG A 466 5.03 5.29 2.47
CA ARG A 466 5.71 6.54 2.83
C ARG A 466 5.39 7.01 4.25
N TRP A 467 4.28 6.55 4.83
CA TRP A 467 3.83 6.90 6.18
C TRP A 467 4.29 5.92 7.25
N GLY A 468 5.07 4.90 6.88
CA GLY A 468 5.56 3.87 7.79
C GLY A 468 4.47 2.97 8.38
N LEU A 469 4.87 2.05 9.25
CA LEU A 469 3.97 1.05 9.84
C LEU A 469 3.35 1.48 11.17
N VAL A 470 4.15 2.09 12.07
CA VAL A 470 3.75 2.35 13.47
C VAL A 470 4.13 3.73 14.00
N ASN A 471 5.18 4.37 13.47
CA ASN A 471 5.71 5.60 14.05
C ASN A 471 4.76 6.78 13.82
N PRO A 472 4.53 7.64 14.83
CA PRO A 472 3.68 8.82 14.70
C PRO A 472 4.35 9.94 13.89
N THR A 473 5.68 9.94 13.81
CA THR A 473 6.47 10.91 13.04
C THR A 473 6.84 10.38 11.66
N ASN A 474 6.85 11.25 10.65
CA ASN A 474 7.12 10.87 9.28
C ASN A 474 8.54 11.25 8.81
N LEU A 475 9.21 10.35 8.08
CA LEU A 475 10.57 10.59 7.56
C LEU A 475 10.61 11.61 6.42
N TRP A 476 9.53 11.75 5.64
CA TRP A 476 9.42 12.70 4.54
C TRP A 476 8.97 14.08 5.02
N TYR A 477 8.07 14.14 6.00
CA TYR A 477 7.48 15.37 6.51
C TYR A 477 7.56 15.45 8.04
N PRO A 478 8.60 16.11 8.59
CA PRO A 478 8.76 16.26 10.03
C PRO A 478 7.59 16.99 10.72
N THR A 479 6.84 17.81 9.98
CA THR A 479 5.70 18.59 10.50
C THR A 479 4.37 17.84 10.48
N VAL A 480 4.35 16.59 9.99
CA VAL A 480 3.14 15.77 9.89
C VAL A 480 3.14 14.72 11.01
N GLN A 481 2.12 14.79 11.86
CA GLN A 481 1.81 13.79 12.87
C GLN A 481 0.75 12.81 12.35
N VAL A 482 1.00 11.51 12.48
CA VAL A 482 0.14 10.45 11.93
C VAL A 482 -0.72 9.81 13.02
N PHE A 483 -2.02 9.70 12.76
CA PHE A 483 -3.02 9.01 13.58
C PHE A 483 -3.60 7.87 12.77
N ARG A 484 -3.54 6.65 13.29
CA ARG A 484 -3.78 5.44 12.49
C ARG A 484 -4.89 4.58 13.06
N CYS A 485 -5.80 4.13 12.19
CA CYS A 485 -6.79 3.13 12.58
C CYS A 485 -6.08 1.89 13.18
N PRO A 486 -6.52 1.41 14.36
CA PRO A 486 -5.90 0.29 15.07
C PRO A 486 -6.21 -1.06 14.42
N THR A 487 -7.26 -1.10 13.60
CA THR A 487 -7.73 -2.29 12.89
C THR A 487 -7.95 -1.99 11.41
N PRO A 488 -7.81 -2.99 10.53
CA PRO A 488 -8.11 -2.89 9.09
C PRO A 488 -9.59 -2.84 8.73
N LEU A 489 -10.39 -2.23 9.62
CA LEU A 489 -11.73 -1.77 9.32
C LEU A 489 -11.68 -0.25 9.05
N PRO A 490 -12.53 0.29 8.17
CA PRO A 490 -12.63 1.74 7.93
C PRO A 490 -13.38 2.45 9.07
N VAL A 491 -12.99 2.17 10.32
CA VAL A 491 -13.58 2.71 11.54
C VAL A 491 -12.61 3.74 12.12
N TRP A 492 -13.06 4.99 12.21
CA TRP A 492 -12.20 6.14 12.47
C TRP A 492 -12.33 6.71 13.89
N ASP A 493 -13.15 6.13 14.76
CA ASP A 493 -13.44 6.65 16.11
C ASP A 493 -12.19 7.01 16.92
N SER A 494 -11.23 6.08 16.98
CA SER A 494 -9.97 6.28 17.71
C SER A 494 -9.13 7.39 17.10
N VAL A 495 -9.01 7.42 15.76
CA VAL A 495 -8.29 8.46 15.03
C VAL A 495 -8.91 9.84 15.26
N ILE A 496 -10.23 9.94 15.15
CA ILE A 496 -10.96 11.20 15.39
C ILE A 496 -10.76 11.65 16.83
N LYS A 497 -10.87 10.74 17.82
CA LYS A 497 -10.62 11.06 19.23
C LYS A 497 -9.21 11.62 19.46
N GLU A 498 -8.18 10.99 18.89
CA GLU A 498 -6.79 11.44 19.04
C GLU A 498 -6.52 12.79 18.32
N VAL A 499 -7.13 13.00 17.15
CA VAL A 499 -7.09 14.28 16.45
C VAL A 499 -7.74 15.39 17.28
N LYS A 500 -8.93 15.14 17.85
CA LYS A 500 -9.61 16.10 18.75
C LYS A 500 -8.73 16.47 19.94
N GLN A 501 -8.11 15.47 20.58
CA GLN A 501 -7.22 15.70 21.70
C GLN A 501 -6.03 16.60 21.31
N THR A 502 -5.41 16.32 20.17
CA THR A 502 -4.28 17.12 19.66
C THR A 502 -4.70 18.54 19.28
N LEU A 503 -5.91 18.73 18.75
CA LEU A 503 -6.44 20.05 18.44
C LEU A 503 -6.71 20.88 19.71
N ILE A 504 -7.21 20.26 20.78
CA ILE A 504 -7.37 20.93 22.09
C ILE A 504 -6.03 21.46 22.60
N GLU A 505 -4.97 20.66 22.50
CA GLU A 505 -3.61 21.07 22.89
C GLU A 505 -3.12 22.27 22.06
N ARG A 506 -3.43 22.30 20.76
CA ARG A 506 -3.07 23.42 19.87
C ARG A 506 -3.87 24.69 20.14
N ILE A 507 -5.16 24.57 20.49
CA ILE A 507 -5.98 25.72 20.92
C ILE A 507 -5.34 26.35 22.17
N ASN A 508 -5.00 25.53 23.17
CA ASN A 508 -4.40 26.01 24.41
C ASN A 508 -3.02 26.65 24.23
N TRP A 509 -2.29 26.30 23.17
CA TRP A 509 -1.00 26.90 22.85
C TRP A 509 -1.11 28.22 22.09
N LYS A 510 -2.22 28.44 21.37
CA LYS A 510 -2.48 29.66 20.61
C LYS A 510 -3.06 30.79 21.48
N GLN A 511 -3.89 30.42 22.47
CA GLN A 511 -4.41 31.32 23.50
C GLN A 511 -3.32 31.69 24.49
#